data_AF-A0A8J2PXE9-F1
#
_entry.id   AF-A0A8J2PXE9-F1
#
_cell.length_a   1.000
_cell.length_b   1.000
_cell.length_c   1.000
_cell.angle_alpha   90.00
_cell.angle_beta   90.00
_cell.angle_gamma   90.00
#
_symmetry.space_group_name_H-M   'P 1'
#
loop_
_entity.id
_entity.type
_entity.pdbx_description
1 polymer ?
#
loop_
_entity_poly.entity_id
_entity_poly.type
_entity_poly.pdbx_seq_one_letter_code
_entity_poly.pdbx_strand_id
1 'polypeptide(L)' 'SANNGTCNPDGCVCTEEYAPVCGSNNQTYSNRCALRCDQNCNQGLQEAHQGRCESETTDKSTQNEVCNPDGCI' A
#
# COMPACT_ATOMS: atom_id res chain seq x y z
N SER A 1 -12.27 -22.47 27.57
CA SER A 1 -12.78 -22.34 26.20
C SER A 1 -11.92 -21.37 25.44
N ALA A 2 -10.97 -21.85 24.64
CA ALA A 2 -10.23 -21.01 23.71
C ALA A 2 -11.16 -20.74 22.52
N ASN A 3 -11.78 -19.56 22.50
CA ASN A 3 -12.54 -19.14 21.33
C ASN A 3 -11.52 -18.92 20.21
N ASN A 4 -11.51 -19.83 19.24
CA ASN A 4 -10.64 -19.81 18.08
C ASN A 4 -11.04 -18.62 17.18
N GLY A 5 -10.55 -17.43 17.52
CA GLY A 5 -10.76 -16.19 16.79
C GLY A 5 -10.04 -16.26 15.45
N THR A 6 -10.73 -16.83 14.46
CA THR A 6 -10.28 -16.79 13.07
C THR A 6 -10.48 -15.37 12.57
N CYS A 7 -9.38 -14.69 12.31
CA CYS A 7 -9.44 -13.40 11.66
C CYS A 7 -9.80 -13.66 10.19
N ASN A 8 -10.88 -13.04 9.70
CA ASN A 8 -11.40 -13.28 8.37
C ASN A 8 -11.18 -12.04 7.49
N PRO A 9 -10.03 -11.92 6.79
CA PRO A 9 -9.76 -10.78 5.91
C PRO A 9 -10.72 -10.73 4.70
N ASP A 10 -11.30 -11.87 4.30
CA ASP A 10 -12.34 -11.95 3.26
C ASP A 10 -13.70 -11.38 3.69
N GLY A 11 -13.88 -11.04 4.97
CA GLY A 11 -15.10 -10.44 5.50
C GLY A 11 -15.17 -8.93 5.34
N CYS A 12 -14.11 -8.26 4.87
CA CYS A 12 -14.17 -6.83 4.63
C CYS A 12 -14.86 -6.50 3.31
N VAL A 13 -15.89 -5.68 3.43
CA VAL A 13 -16.48 -4.99 2.29
C VAL A 13 -15.65 -3.74 2.02
N CYS A 14 -14.88 -3.76 0.94
CA CYS A 14 -14.08 -2.63 0.45
C CYS A 14 -14.49 -2.29 -0.98
N THR A 15 -14.33 -1.01 -1.36
CA THR A 15 -14.46 -0.58 -2.75
C THR A 15 -13.29 -1.12 -3.58
N GLU A 16 -13.53 -1.38 -4.87
CA GLU A 16 -12.48 -1.80 -5.83
C GLU A 16 -11.61 -0.63 -6.32
N GLU A 17 -11.67 0.53 -5.66
CA GLU A 17 -10.80 1.67 -5.94
C GLU A 17 -9.33 1.27 -5.74
N TYR A 18 -8.52 1.57 -6.74
CA TYR A 18 -7.08 1.35 -6.68
C TYR A 18 -6.36 2.59 -6.15
N ALA A 19 -5.98 2.55 -4.87
CA ALA A 19 -5.30 3.62 -4.16
C ALA A 19 -4.20 3.03 -3.26
N PRO A 20 -3.08 2.55 -3.83
CA PRO A 20 -2.14 1.69 -3.12
C PRO A 20 -1.54 2.37 -1.89
N VAL A 21 -1.37 1.60 -0.82
CA VAL A 21 -0.70 2.03 0.42
C VAL A 21 0.28 0.97 0.90
N CYS A 22 1.38 1.42 1.52
CA CYS A 22 2.37 0.55 2.11
C CYS A 22 2.07 0.34 3.58
N GLY A 23 2.02 -0.92 4.01
CA GLY A 23 1.92 -1.27 5.43
C GLY A 23 3.28 -1.27 6.14
N SER A 24 3.26 -1.16 7.46
CA SER A 24 4.43 -1.30 8.33
C SER A 24 5.09 -2.68 8.25
N ASN A 25 4.40 -3.65 7.65
CA ASN A 25 4.92 -4.99 7.32
C ASN A 25 5.60 -5.07 5.95
N ASN A 26 5.86 -3.95 5.27
CA ASN A 26 6.37 -3.89 3.89
C ASN A 26 5.46 -4.58 2.85
N GLN A 27 4.17 -4.73 3.15
CA GLN A 27 3.19 -5.24 2.19
C GLN A 27 2.41 -4.08 1.56
N THR A 28 2.24 -4.14 0.24
CA THR A 28 1.40 -3.19 -0.50
C THR A 28 -0.06 -3.66 -0.46
N TYR A 29 -0.97 -2.77 -0.06
CA TYR A 29 -2.40 -2.99 -0.10
C TYR A 29 -3.03 -2.18 -1.22
N SER A 30 -3.99 -2.76 -1.94
CA SER A 30 -4.66 -2.13 -3.10
C SER A 30 -5.36 -0.81 -2.73
N ASN A 31 -5.83 -0.70 -1.49
CA ASN A 31 -6.34 0.54 -0.91
C ASN A 31 -6.26 0.53 0.62
N ARG A 32 -6.54 1.69 1.23
CA ARG A 32 -6.62 1.83 2.69
C ARG A 32 -7.62 0.89 3.35
N CYS A 33 -8.71 0.55 2.67
CA CYS A 33 -9.71 -0.37 3.20
C CYS A 33 -9.14 -1.79 3.32
N ALA A 34 -8.42 -2.27 2.29
CA ALA A 34 -7.72 -3.55 2.33
C ALA A 34 -6.67 -3.60 3.46
N LEU A 35 -5.89 -2.52 3.66
CA LEU A 35 -4.96 -2.42 4.78
C LEU A 35 -5.69 -2.53 6.13
N ARG A 36 -6.76 -1.75 6.31
CA ARG A 36 -7.58 -1.80 7.53
C ARG A 36 -8.22 -3.16 7.76
N CYS A 37 -8.52 -3.89 6.69
CA CYS A 37 -9.02 -5.23 6.83
C CYS A 37 -8.01 -6.15 7.49
N ASP A 38 -6.78 -6.10 6.99
CA ASP A 38 -5.68 -6.89 7.50
C ASP A 38 -5.30 -6.46 8.93
N GLN A 39 -5.51 -5.18 9.32
CA GLN A 39 -5.35 -4.72 10.70
C GLN A 39 -6.24 -5.46 11.71
N ASN A 40 -7.38 -6.02 11.29
CA ASN A 40 -8.22 -6.85 12.17
C ASN A 40 -7.54 -8.18 12.52
N CYS A 41 -6.69 -8.70 11.62
CA CYS A 41 -5.83 -9.87 11.84
C CYS A 41 -4.50 -9.48 12.49
N ASN A 42 -3.97 -8.32 12.13
CA ASN A 42 -2.65 -7.85 12.49
C ASN A 42 -2.76 -6.54 13.27
N GLN A 43 -2.96 -6.63 14.58
CA GLN A 43 -3.10 -5.44 15.45
C GLN A 43 -1.86 -4.52 15.46
N GLY A 44 -0.70 -5.00 15.00
CA GLY A 44 0.52 -4.21 14.81
C GLY A 44 0.69 -3.59 13.41
N LEU A 45 -0.18 -3.93 12.46
CA LEU A 45 -0.14 -3.38 11.11
C LEU A 45 -0.59 -1.92 11.12
N GLN A 46 0.21 -1.06 10.51
CA GLN A 46 -0.07 0.36 10.37
C GLN A 46 0.20 0.79 8.93
N GLU A 47 -0.40 1.87 8.46
CA GLU A 47 0.01 2.50 7.20
C GLU A 47 1.39 3.13 7.42
N ALA A 48 2.39 2.68 6.65
CA ALA A 48 3.73 3.26 6.65
C ALA A 48 3.77 4.53 5.77
N HIS A 49 3.28 4.43 4.53
CA HIS A 49 3.16 5.55 3.60
C HIS A 49 2.13 5.29 2.50
N GLN A 50 1.73 6.35 1.80
CA GLN A 50 0.91 6.25 0.60
C GLN A 50 1.76 5.75 -0.58
N GLY A 51 1.18 4.94 -1.47
CA GLY A 51 1.89 4.28 -2.57
C GLY A 51 2.26 2.82 -2.26
N ARG A 52 2.92 2.16 -3.20
CA ARG A 52 3.40 0.77 -3.01
C ARG A 52 4.70 0.78 -2.19
N CYS A 53 4.95 -0.27 -1.40
CA CYS A 53 6.20 -0.39 -0.64
C CYS A 53 7.45 -0.48 -1.54
N GLU A 54 7.30 -1.06 -2.73
CA GLU A 54 8.41 -1.28 -3.67
C GLU A 54 8.64 -0.11 -4.64
N SER A 55 7.83 0.96 -4.56
CA SER A 55 8.03 2.14 -5.42
C SER A 55 9.29 2.95 -5.09
N GLU A 56 10.05 2.55 -4.06
CA GLU A 56 11.39 3.08 -3.74
C GLU A 56 12.53 2.43 -4.55
N THR A 57 12.22 1.82 -5.70
CA THR A 57 13.26 1.48 -6.70
C THR A 57 12.91 2.12 -8.04
N THR A 58 13.44 3.33 -8.21
CA THR A 58 13.72 3.93 -9.53
C THR A 58 12.54 3.99 -10.50
N ASP A 59 11.46 4.63 -10.10
CA ASP A 59 10.75 5.51 -11.04
C ASP A 59 10.32 6.76 -10.25
N LYS A 60 11.24 7.70 -9.98
CA LYS A 60 11.09 8.98 -10.69
C LYS A 60 10.37 8.68 -12.00
N SER A 61 9.21 9.28 -12.20
CA SER A 61 8.68 9.51 -13.54
C SER A 61 9.81 10.09 -14.39
N THR A 62 10.61 9.19 -14.95
CA THR A 62 11.53 9.41 -16.03
C THR A 62 10.83 8.71 -17.18
N GLN A 63 9.72 9.30 -17.60
CA GLN A 63 9.72 9.69 -19.00
C GLN A 63 10.81 10.77 -19.19
N ASN A 64 12.06 10.33 -19.13
CA ASN A 64 13.19 10.86 -19.85
C ASN A 64 13.25 12.40 -20.02
N GLU A 65 13.21 13.18 -18.93
CA GLU A 65 13.58 14.59 -18.98
C GLU A 65 15.07 14.72 -18.69
N VAL A 66 15.86 14.69 -19.76
CA VAL A 66 17.23 15.21 -19.72
C VAL A 66 17.11 16.74 -19.63
N CYS A 67 17.10 17.28 -18.41
CA CYS A 67 17.20 18.73 -18.22
C CYS A 67 18.61 19.17 -18.63
N ASN A 68 18.74 19.67 -19.85
CA ASN A 68 19.92 20.39 -20.30
C ASN A 68 19.80 21.88 -19.90
N PRO A 69 20.90 22.65 -19.88
CA PRO A 69 20.89 24.06 -19.48
C PRO A 69 19.97 24.95 -20.33
N ASP A 70 19.51 24.49 -21.49
CA ASP A 70 18.56 25.18 -22.37
C ASP A 70 17.09 24.79 -22.15
N GLY A 71 16.77 23.88 -21.21
CA GLY A 71 15.40 23.50 -20.83
C GLY A 71 15.11 21.99 -20.87
N CYS A 72 13.94 21.59 -20.36
CA CYS A 72 13.40 20.23 -20.51
C CYS A 72 12.90 20.02 -21.96
N ILE A 73 13.15 18.85 -22.54
CA ILE A 73 12.64 18.48 -23.88
C ILE A 73 11.21 17.96 -23.77
#